data_AF-A0A2V8ZWW7-F1
#
_entry.id   AF-A0A2V8ZWW7-F1
#
_cell.length_a   1.000
_cell.length_b   1.000
_cell.length_c   1.000
_cell.angle_alpha   90.00
_cell.angle_beta   90.00
_cell.angle_gamma   90.00
#
_symmetry.space_group_name_H-M   'P 1'
#
loop_
_entity.id
_entity.type
_entity.pdbx_description
1 polymer ?
#
loop_
_entity_poly.entity_id
_entity_poly.type
_entity_poly.pdbx_seq_one_letter_code
_entity_poly.pdbx_strand_id
1 'polypeptide(L)'
;MRRSVIAALCFIGCCAVPVHGQTPTVAPLRVAAGTVVKFHLQTRLNPTSGDALDALPKGTILQVRVLDSIDSATDRDGTEFHGTLAAPLVSGGQVIVRNEAEVRGLLVLLRSRSHPEGFRYELLVTSLTDRGKSYDLTASLNPTFLDTGIQPESASKAASK
;
A
#
# COMPACT_ATOMS: atom_id res chain seq x y z
N MET A 1 -0.94 -23.94 -77.18
CA MET A 1 -0.44 -23.71 -75.80
C MET A 1 -0.44 -22.22 -75.50
N ARG A 2 -1.41 -21.71 -74.72
CA ARG A 2 -1.37 -20.35 -74.17
C ARG A 2 -2.38 -20.17 -73.02
N ARG A 3 -1.79 -20.15 -71.82
CA ARG A 3 -2.05 -19.29 -70.64
C ARG A 3 -3.41 -19.42 -69.93
N SER A 4 -3.30 -20.00 -68.74
CA SER A 4 -4.33 -20.29 -67.75
C SER A 4 -5.00 -19.06 -67.16
N VAL A 5 -6.32 -19.20 -66.99
CA VAL A 5 -7.21 -18.47 -66.08
C VAL A 5 -6.82 -18.81 -64.64
N ILE A 6 -6.79 -17.82 -63.74
CA ILE A 6 -7.23 -17.93 -62.32
C ILE A 6 -7.34 -16.49 -61.79
N ALA A 7 -8.57 -16.04 -61.57
CA ALA A 7 -8.87 -14.87 -60.77
C ALA A 7 -9.11 -15.35 -59.34
N ALA A 8 -8.22 -14.97 -58.40
CA ALA A 8 -8.38 -15.28 -56.99
C ALA A 8 -8.77 -14.00 -56.23
N LEU A 9 -10.06 -13.86 -55.96
CA LEU A 9 -10.63 -12.84 -55.09
C LEU A 9 -10.43 -13.27 -53.63
N CYS A 10 -9.41 -12.72 -52.97
CA CYS A 10 -9.26 -12.80 -51.52
C CYS A 10 -10.00 -11.63 -50.86
N PHE A 11 -11.28 -11.84 -50.51
CA PHE A 11 -11.99 -10.99 -49.55
C PHE A 11 -11.59 -11.43 -48.13
N ILE A 12 -10.47 -10.88 -47.63
CA ILE A 12 -10.07 -11.04 -46.23
C ILE A 12 -10.91 -10.05 -45.41
N GLY A 13 -12.01 -10.55 -44.84
CA GLY A 13 -12.81 -9.84 -43.86
C GLY A 13 -12.00 -9.59 -42.60
N CYS A 14 -11.50 -8.37 -42.45
CA CYS A 14 -10.84 -7.91 -41.24
C CYS A 14 -11.92 -7.79 -40.14
N CYS A 15 -12.08 -8.82 -39.31
CA CYS A 15 -12.87 -8.72 -38.10
C CYS A 15 -12.12 -7.81 -37.11
N ALA A 16 -12.39 -6.50 -37.20
CA ALA A 16 -12.02 -5.55 -36.16
C ALA A 16 -12.90 -5.85 -34.94
N VAL A 17 -12.44 -6.74 -34.06
CA VAL A 17 -13.03 -6.88 -32.73
C VAL A 17 -12.74 -5.55 -32.01
N PRO A 18 -13.74 -4.78 -31.58
CA PRO A 18 -13.48 -3.66 -30.70
C PRO A 18 -13.00 -4.25 -29.38
N VAL A 19 -11.68 -4.26 -29.19
CA VAL A 19 -11.07 -4.38 -27.88
C VAL A 19 -11.52 -3.13 -27.13
N HIS A 20 -12.68 -3.22 -26.50
CA HIS A 20 -13.09 -2.29 -25.48
C HIS A 20 -12.05 -2.47 -24.38
N GLY A 21 -11.02 -1.62 -24.41
CA GLY A 21 -10.10 -1.48 -23.31
C GLY A 21 -10.93 -1.07 -22.11
N GLN A 22 -11.32 -2.06 -21.29
CA GLN A 22 -11.83 -1.78 -19.97
C GLN A 22 -10.68 -1.05 -19.29
N THR A 23 -10.82 0.26 -19.12
CA THR A 23 -9.82 1.02 -18.39
C THR A 23 -9.87 0.46 -16.98
N PRO A 24 -8.80 -0.22 -16.51
CA PRO A 24 -8.80 -0.83 -15.19
C PRO A 24 -9.15 0.24 -14.16
N THR A 25 -10.32 0.11 -13.53
CA THR A 25 -10.86 1.13 -12.64
C THR A 25 -10.45 0.73 -11.23
N VAL A 26 -9.38 1.35 -10.73
CA VAL A 26 -8.85 1.08 -9.39
C VAL A 26 -9.98 1.21 -8.36
N ALA A 27 -10.22 0.15 -7.58
CA ALA A 27 -11.25 0.15 -6.56
C ALA A 27 -11.02 1.30 -5.55
N PRO A 28 -12.05 2.09 -5.22
CA PRO A 28 -11.89 3.24 -4.33
C PRO A 28 -11.64 2.80 -2.89
N LEU A 29 -10.76 3.53 -2.19
CA LEU A 29 -10.52 3.42 -0.76
C LEU A 29 -11.33 4.49 -0.04
N ARG A 30 -12.13 4.08 0.95
CA ARG A 30 -12.96 4.98 1.76
C ARG A 30 -12.73 4.72 3.24
N VAL A 31 -12.45 5.78 3.99
CA VAL A 31 -12.29 5.76 5.44
C VAL A 31 -13.06 6.94 6.03
N ALA A 32 -14.05 6.65 6.87
CA ALA A 32 -14.83 7.69 7.53
C ALA A 32 -14.06 8.30 8.70
N ALA A 33 -14.30 9.58 8.97
CA ALA A 33 -13.85 10.24 10.19
C ALA A 33 -14.29 9.45 11.44
N GLY A 34 -13.41 9.38 12.44
CA GLY A 34 -13.61 8.61 13.68
C GLY A 34 -13.25 7.12 13.58
N THR A 35 -13.04 6.59 12.37
CA THR A 35 -12.64 5.18 12.17
C THR A 35 -11.26 4.91 12.76
N VAL A 36 -11.12 3.84 13.55
CA VAL A 36 -9.81 3.38 14.03
C VAL A 36 -9.24 2.36 13.06
N VAL A 37 -8.08 2.68 12.51
CA VAL A 37 -7.37 1.88 11.52
C VAL A 37 -6.04 1.40 12.10
N LYS A 38 -5.66 0.16 11.77
CA LYS A 38 -4.41 -0.46 12.23
C LYS A 38 -3.34 -0.31 11.16
N PHE A 39 -2.25 0.36 11.51
CA PHE A 39 -1.08 0.50 10.66
C PHE A 39 0.09 -0.29 11.25
N HIS A 40 0.83 -0.99 10.41
CA HIS A 40 2.04 -1.71 10.77
C HIS A 40 3.26 -0.86 10.45
N LEU A 41 4.07 -0.56 11.47
CA LEU A 41 5.33 0.15 11.33
C LEU A 41 6.27 -0.62 10.41
N GLN A 42 6.76 0.01 9.34
CA GLN A 42 7.63 -0.64 8.36
C GLN A 42 9.10 -0.46 8.71
N THR A 43 9.56 0.77 8.83
CA THR A 43 10.91 1.17 9.28
C THR A 43 10.92 2.69 9.52
N ARG A 44 11.90 3.17 10.30
CA ARG A 44 12.32 4.59 10.28
C ARG A 44 13.27 4.77 9.10
N LEU A 45 13.12 5.85 8.33
CA LEU A 45 14.11 6.25 7.32
C LEU A 45 15.38 6.87 7.96
N ASN A 46 15.33 7.25 9.24
CA ASN A 46 16.46 7.84 9.97
C ASN A 46 16.57 7.28 11.41
N PRO A 47 17.17 6.09 11.60
CA PRO A 47 17.43 5.52 12.94
C PRO A 47 18.57 6.22 13.70
N THR A 48 19.09 7.34 13.18
CA THR A 48 20.38 7.93 13.59
C THR A 48 20.28 8.88 14.80
N SER A 49 19.08 9.19 15.29
CA SER A 49 18.88 10.14 16.39
C SER A 49 18.91 9.52 17.80
N GLY A 50 18.97 8.18 17.91
CA GLY A 50 18.93 7.50 19.21
C GLY A 50 17.61 7.71 19.95
N ASP A 51 16.51 7.83 19.18
CA ASP A 51 15.21 8.16 19.74
C ASP A 51 14.53 6.92 20.33
N ALA A 52 13.70 7.10 21.35
CA ALA A 52 12.95 6.00 21.96
C ALA A 52 12.01 5.31 20.95
N LEU A 53 11.63 6.05 19.90
CA LEU A 53 10.86 5.55 18.78
C LEU A 53 11.65 4.69 17.78
N ASP A 54 12.99 4.74 17.78
CA ASP A 54 13.87 3.84 17.03
C ASP A 54 13.90 2.44 17.67
N ALA A 55 13.56 2.35 18.96
CA ALA A 55 13.43 1.09 19.68
C ALA A 55 12.11 0.35 19.40
N LEU A 56 11.19 0.92 18.61
CA LEU A 56 9.98 0.20 18.20
C LEU A 56 10.31 -0.85 17.14
N PRO A 57 9.97 -2.13 17.37
CA PRO A 57 10.21 -3.16 16.38
C PRO A 57 9.36 -2.93 15.13
N LYS A 58 9.90 -3.34 13.98
CA LYS A 58 9.11 -3.47 12.75
C LYS A 58 7.86 -4.32 13.02
N GLY A 59 6.74 -3.92 12.43
CA GLY A 59 5.45 -4.57 12.59
C GLY A 59 4.66 -4.08 13.80
N THR A 60 5.23 -3.19 14.64
CA THR A 60 4.48 -2.52 15.72
C THR A 60 3.19 -1.94 15.17
N ILE A 61 2.07 -2.22 15.86
CA ILE A 61 0.74 -1.80 15.43
C ILE A 61 0.44 -0.42 16.00
N LEU A 62 0.22 0.55 15.12
CA LEU A 62 -0.29 1.86 15.42
C LEU A 62 -1.81 1.83 15.22
N GLN A 63 -2.58 2.04 16.28
CA GLN A 63 -4.02 2.21 16.19
C GLN A 63 -4.32 3.69 16.02
N VAL A 64 -4.67 4.10 14.80
CA VAL A 64 -4.88 5.50 14.45
C VAL A 64 -6.37 5.74 14.29
N ARG A 65 -6.93 6.64 15.10
CA ARG A 65 -8.24 7.22 14.87
C ARG A 65 -8.10 8.29 13.80
N VAL A 66 -8.70 8.07 12.64
CA VAL A 66 -8.71 9.04 11.56
C VAL A 66 -9.64 10.20 11.93
N LEU A 67 -9.21 11.44 11.74
CA LEU A 67 -9.99 12.65 12.06
C LEU A 67 -10.74 13.17 10.84
N ASP A 68 -10.13 13.11 9.66
CA ASP A 68 -10.71 13.58 8.41
C ASP A 68 -11.17 12.40 7.55
N SER A 69 -12.37 12.46 6.98
CA SER A 69 -12.79 11.44 6.02
C SER A 69 -11.91 11.45 4.79
N ILE A 70 -11.54 10.26 4.30
CA ILE A 70 -10.79 10.07 3.06
C ILE A 70 -11.61 9.22 2.10
N ASP A 71 -11.75 9.67 0.85
CA ASP A 71 -12.37 8.92 -0.24
C ASP A 71 -11.53 9.09 -1.52
N SER A 72 -10.84 8.04 -1.95
CA SER A 72 -9.99 8.09 -3.14
C SER A 72 -10.76 8.25 -4.47
N ALA A 73 -12.10 8.23 -4.44
CA ALA A 73 -12.91 8.59 -5.59
C ALA A 73 -12.97 10.12 -5.81
N THR A 74 -12.75 10.91 -4.75
CA THR A 74 -12.80 12.38 -4.78
C THR A 74 -11.47 13.02 -4.43
N ASP A 75 -10.72 12.39 -3.53
CA ASP A 75 -9.41 12.81 -3.07
C ASP A 75 -8.33 12.35 -4.05
N ARG A 76 -7.30 13.18 -4.20
CA ARG A 76 -6.19 12.90 -5.12
C ARG A 76 -5.14 12.04 -4.44
N ASP A 77 -4.34 11.37 -5.26
CA ASP A 77 -3.08 10.80 -4.81
C ASP A 77 -2.21 11.88 -4.13
N GLY A 78 -1.63 11.54 -2.99
CA GLY A 78 -0.89 12.46 -2.14
C GLY A 78 -1.74 13.33 -1.22
N THR A 79 -3.08 13.19 -1.20
CA THR A 79 -3.93 13.87 -0.21
C THR A 79 -3.50 13.47 1.20
N GLU A 80 -3.32 14.48 2.05
CA GLU A 80 -2.97 14.28 3.46
C GLU A 80 -4.21 13.90 4.29
N PHE A 81 -4.01 13.02 5.28
CA PHE A 81 -5.00 12.74 6.32
C PHE A 81 -4.41 12.99 7.71
N HIS A 82 -5.25 13.45 8.62
CA HIS A 82 -4.90 13.63 10.03
C HIS A 82 -5.56 12.55 10.89
N GLY A 83 -4.89 12.20 11.97
CA GLY A 83 -5.36 11.21 12.93
C GLY A 83 -4.81 11.45 14.33
N THR A 84 -5.28 10.67 15.29
CA THR A 84 -4.64 10.54 16.59
C THR A 84 -4.39 9.09 16.95
N LEU A 85 -3.36 8.82 17.76
CA LEU A 85 -3.16 7.49 18.33
C LEU A 85 -4.28 7.17 19.31
N ALA A 86 -5.07 6.14 18.98
CA ALA A 86 -6.15 5.65 19.84
C ALA A 86 -5.62 4.86 21.06
N ALA A 87 -4.38 4.38 21.02
CA ALA A 87 -3.73 3.65 22.10
C ALA A 87 -2.25 4.05 22.23
N PRO A 88 -1.65 4.03 23.43
CA PRO A 88 -0.25 4.33 23.61
C PRO A 88 0.65 3.27 22.96
N LEU A 89 1.82 3.68 22.48
CA LEU A 89 2.88 2.78 22.02
C LEU A 89 3.81 2.46 23.20
N VAL A 90 4.04 1.17 23.43
CA VAL A 90 4.82 0.66 24.55
C VAL A 90 5.98 -0.19 24.03
N SER A 91 7.19 0.02 24.55
CA SER A 91 8.36 -0.82 24.29
C SER A 91 9.11 -1.06 25.59
N GLY A 92 9.56 -2.31 25.82
CA GLY A 92 10.25 -2.67 27.07
C GLY A 92 9.46 -2.37 28.35
N GLY A 93 8.12 -2.33 28.29
CA GLY A 93 7.25 -1.98 29.43
C GLY A 93 7.11 -0.48 29.70
N GLN A 94 7.74 0.39 28.89
CA GLN A 94 7.65 1.84 29.00
C GLN A 94 6.77 2.42 27.89
N VAL A 95 5.93 3.42 28.23
CA VAL A 95 5.20 4.20 27.23
C VAL A 95 6.19 5.09 26.48
N ILE A 96 6.35 4.83 25.19
CA ILE A 96 7.23 5.57 24.29
C ILE A 96 6.48 6.73 23.64
N VAL A 97 5.23 6.49 23.26
CA VAL A 97 4.32 7.50 22.71
C VAL A 97 2.97 7.35 23.38
N ARG A 98 2.40 8.46 23.84
CA ARG A 98 1.08 8.45 24.47
C ARG A 98 -0.04 8.33 23.44
N ASN A 99 -1.20 7.90 23.91
CA ASN A 99 -2.43 8.09 23.15
C ASN A 99 -2.67 9.60 22.91
N GLU A 100 -3.51 9.90 21.93
CA GLU A 100 -3.79 11.25 21.44
C GLU A 100 -2.60 11.98 20.81
N ALA A 101 -1.45 11.31 20.63
CA ALA A 101 -0.39 11.82 19.77
C ALA A 101 -0.92 12.01 18.35
N GLU A 102 -0.57 13.13 17.73
CA GLU A 102 -1.02 13.52 16.40
C GLU A 102 -0.34 12.63 15.36
N VAL A 103 -1.11 12.18 14.37
CA VAL A 103 -0.67 11.34 13.28
C VAL A 103 -0.93 12.07 11.98
N ARG A 104 0.08 12.12 11.12
CA ARG A 104 -0.04 12.62 9.74
C ARG A 104 0.27 11.51 8.76
N GLY A 105 -0.46 11.48 7.66
CA GLY A 105 -0.29 10.47 6.64
C GLY A 105 -0.80 10.88 5.28
N LEU A 106 -0.65 9.99 4.31
CA LEU A 106 -0.98 10.23 2.90
C LEU A 106 -1.87 9.11 2.35
N LEU A 107 -2.84 9.50 1.52
CA LEU A 107 -3.48 8.62 0.55
C LEU A 107 -2.52 8.43 -0.64
N VAL A 108 -2.19 7.18 -0.96
CA VAL A 108 -1.24 6.86 -2.03
C VAL A 108 -1.79 5.83 -3.00
N LEU A 109 -1.57 6.05 -4.30
CA LEU A 109 -1.82 5.08 -5.36
C LEU A 109 -0.54 4.29 -5.64
N LEU A 110 -0.56 3.00 -5.31
CA LEU A 110 0.62 2.15 -5.36
C LEU A 110 0.47 1.06 -6.41
N ARG A 111 1.58 0.71 -7.07
CA ARG A 111 1.62 -0.47 -7.93
C ARG A 111 1.40 -1.73 -7.10
N SER A 112 0.54 -2.61 -7.57
CA SER A 112 0.21 -3.86 -6.89
C SER A 112 0.19 -5.02 -7.86
N ARG A 113 1.02 -6.03 -7.61
CA ARG A 113 1.01 -7.28 -8.38
C ARG A 113 -0.20 -8.17 -8.04
N SER A 114 -0.83 -7.94 -6.90
CA SER A 114 -1.96 -8.74 -6.40
C SER A 114 -3.33 -8.14 -6.73
N HIS A 115 -3.39 -6.90 -7.22
CA HIS A 115 -4.65 -6.29 -7.66
C HIS A 115 -4.83 -6.45 -9.17
N PRO A 116 -6.05 -6.79 -9.65
CA PRO A 116 -6.33 -6.96 -11.08
C PRO A 116 -5.93 -5.74 -11.93
N GLU A 117 -6.10 -4.55 -11.36
CA GLU A 117 -5.86 -3.28 -12.03
C GLU A 117 -4.38 -2.87 -12.07
N GLY A 118 -3.49 -3.65 -11.44
CA GLY A 118 -2.06 -3.35 -11.34
C GLY A 118 -1.71 -2.23 -10.37
N PHE A 119 -2.71 -1.54 -9.82
CA PHE A 119 -2.59 -0.47 -8.82
C PHE A 119 -3.64 -0.61 -7.72
N ARG A 120 -3.38 -0.02 -6.55
CA ARG A 120 -4.32 0.08 -5.43
C ARG A 120 -4.09 1.36 -4.64
N TYR A 121 -5.17 1.93 -4.11
CA TYR A 121 -5.06 2.99 -3.11
C TYR A 121 -4.74 2.40 -1.72
N GLU A 122 -3.94 3.11 -0.95
CA GLU A 122 -3.59 2.76 0.43
C GLU A 122 -3.39 4.03 1.27
N LEU A 123 -3.49 3.91 2.59
CA LEU A 123 -3.09 4.95 3.53
C LEU A 123 -1.70 4.63 4.09
N LEU A 124 -0.83 5.63 4.15
CA LEU A 124 0.47 5.56 4.82
C LEU A 124 0.55 6.59 5.93
N VAL A 125 1.00 6.19 7.10
CA VAL A 125 1.43 7.14 8.13
C VAL A 125 2.87 7.53 7.84
N THR A 126 3.15 8.84 7.85
CA THR A 126 4.45 9.42 7.53
C THR A 126 5.08 10.16 8.70
N SER A 127 4.27 10.66 9.64
CA SER A 127 4.75 11.38 10.82
C SER A 127 3.84 11.15 12.03
N LEU A 128 4.46 11.22 13.20
CA LEU A 128 3.83 11.13 14.50
C LEU A 128 4.38 12.26 15.38
N THR A 129 3.51 13.00 16.07
CA THR A 129 3.91 14.09 16.96
C THR A 129 3.36 13.87 18.36
N ASP A 130 4.25 13.82 19.36
CA ASP A 130 3.87 13.73 20.76
C ASP A 130 4.51 14.87 21.57
N ARG A 131 3.70 15.65 22.30
CA ARG A 131 4.14 16.82 23.09
C ARG A 131 5.00 17.81 22.28
N GLY A 132 4.68 18.00 21.00
CA GLY A 132 5.43 18.90 20.11
C GLY A 132 6.76 18.34 19.59
N LYS A 133 7.12 17.09 19.93
CA LYS A 133 8.22 16.37 19.29
C LYS A 133 7.66 15.54 18.14
N SER A 134 8.12 15.83 16.92
CA SER A 134 7.73 15.14 15.69
C SER A 134 8.73 14.04 15.34
N TYR A 135 8.23 12.94 14.80
CA TYR A 135 9.01 11.77 14.46
C TYR A 135 8.57 11.19 13.12
N ASP A 136 9.46 11.19 12.14
CA ASP A 136 9.18 10.65 10.81
C ASP A 136 9.24 9.12 10.83
N LEU A 137 8.19 8.46 10.35
CA LEU A 137 8.10 7.00 10.23
C LEU A 137 7.28 6.62 9.02
N THR A 138 7.44 5.38 8.55
CA THR A 138 6.49 4.80 7.60
C THR A 138 5.72 3.68 8.28
N ALA A 139 4.38 3.79 8.30
CA ALA A 139 3.51 2.67 8.66
C ALA A 139 2.38 2.51 7.64
N SER A 140 1.97 1.27 7.38
CA SER A 140 1.04 0.92 6.29
C SER A 140 -0.05 -0.03 6.76
N LEU A 141 -1.17 -0.10 6.04
CA LEU A 141 -2.29 -0.98 6.39
C LEU A 141 -1.92 -2.47 6.28
N ASN A 142 -1.08 -2.79 5.30
CA ASN A 142 -0.54 -4.14 5.14
C ASN A 142 0.92 -4.25 5.61
N PRO A 143 1.30 -5.31 6.34
CA PRO A 143 2.70 -5.58 6.67
C PRO A 143 3.55 -5.91 5.42
N THR A 144 2.91 -6.29 4.31
CA THR A 144 3.56 -6.77 3.09
C THR A 144 3.83 -5.66 2.09
N PHE A 145 4.67 -4.69 2.47
CA PHE A 145 5.34 -3.79 1.50
C PHE A 145 6.68 -4.34 1.02
N LEU A 146 7.19 -5.39 1.66
CA LEU A 146 8.33 -6.12 1.16
C LEU A 146 7.84 -7.03 0.03
N ASP A 147 8.08 -6.58 -1.19
CA ASP A 147 8.19 -7.42 -2.38
C ASP A 147 8.88 -8.72 -1.94
N THR A 148 8.16 -9.84 -1.91
CA THR A 148 8.78 -11.17 -1.77
C THR A 148 9.39 -11.47 -3.14
N GLY A 149 10.43 -10.71 -3.49
CA GLY A 149 11.34 -11.04 -4.57
C GLY A 149 12.14 -12.25 -4.13
N ILE A 150 11.63 -13.44 -4.44
CA ILE A 150 12.32 -14.73 -4.37
C ILE A 150 12.82 -15.08 -2.97
N GLN A 151 11.94 -15.70 -2.18
CA GLN A 151 12.41 -16.77 -1.31
C GLN A 151 12.33 -18.04 -2.15
N PRO A 152 13.46 -18.65 -2.57
CA PRO A 152 13.39 -19.98 -3.14
C PRO A 152 12.81 -20.86 -2.03
N GLU A 153 11.69 -21.50 -2.34
CA GLU A 153 11.16 -22.61 -1.56
C GLU A 153 12.34 -23.46 -1.12
N SER A 154 12.50 -23.63 0.20
CA SER A 154 13.34 -24.70 0.69
C SER A 154 12.78 -25.98 0.11
N ALA A 155 13.42 -26.47 -0.96
CA ALA A 155 13.30 -27.82 -1.42
C ALA A 155 13.90 -28.73 -0.34
N SER A 156 13.15 -28.88 0.76
CA SER A 156 13.28 -29.99 1.66
C SER A 156 12.77 -31.22 0.92
N LYS A 157 13.63 -31.80 0.08
CA LYS A 157 13.51 -33.20 -0.33
C LYS A 157 14.54 -33.98 0.45
N ALA A 158 14.18 -34.32 1.67
CA ALA A 158 14.83 -35.36 2.43
C ALA A 158 14.60 -36.73 1.75
N ALA A 159 15.68 -37.50 1.67
CA ALA A 159 15.78 -38.95 1.67
C ALA A 159 15.06 -39.79 0.59
N SER A 160 15.85 -40.55 -0.17
CA SER A 160 15.74 -42.01 -0.13
C SER A 160 17.02 -42.67 -0.65
N LYS A 161 17.67 -43.36 0.30
CA LYS A 161 18.43 -44.63 0.23
C LYS A 161 19.13 -45.03 -1.07
#